data_AF-A0A2G5VLJ4-F1
#
_entry.id   AF-A0A2G5VLJ4-F1
#
_cell.length_a   1.000
_cell.length_b   1.000
_cell.length_c   1.000
_cell.angle_alpha   90.00
_cell.angle_beta   90.00
_cell.angle_gamma   90.00
#
_symmetry.space_group_name_H-M   'P 1'
#
loop_
_entity.id
_entity.type
_entity.pdbx_description
1 polymer ?
#
loop_
_entity_poly.entity_id
_entity_poly.type
_entity_poly.pdbx_seq_one_letter_code
_entity_poly.pdbx_strand_id
1 'polypeptide(L)'
;MCVVLTTVEGEPLFVYTVFKRIELFIEKYIGRTTEVFSPDSKLFQADSLQLLQHHQKLPADLRHFQGRQAFFICHEFNSAVWGDLVRQWKSGEALQNLEYLEATKLHHFLIDEEMMLYEFDAKRIDPTRRPPTHTVPRLFINEKETPNTRPITSHAYVVRETDNRVASVRIWQGIISMGVWDKTEEQFLRMVE
;
A
#
# COMPACT_ATOMS: atom_id res chain seq x y z
N MET A 1 -2.00 -18.05 -11.07
CA MET A 1 -3.47 -17.95 -11.23
C MET A 1 -3.90 -16.66 -10.54
N CYS A 2 -4.43 -15.69 -11.30
CA CYS A 2 -4.98 -14.44 -10.77
C CYS A 2 -6.47 -14.67 -10.58
N VAL A 3 -7.02 -14.32 -9.42
CA VAL A 3 -8.47 -14.36 -9.21
C VAL A 3 -8.95 -12.92 -9.19
N VAL A 4 -9.70 -12.57 -10.24
CA VAL A 4 -10.45 -11.32 -10.32
C VAL A 4 -11.79 -11.60 -9.67
N LEU A 5 -12.04 -11.01 -8.51
CA LEU A 5 -13.38 -11.03 -7.91
C LEU A 5 -14.07 -9.73 -8.36
N THR A 6 -14.88 -9.82 -9.41
CA THR A 6 -15.90 -8.83 -9.73
C THR A 6 -17.13 -9.13 -8.88
N THR A 7 -17.45 -8.27 -7.92
CA THR A 7 -18.73 -8.34 -7.22
C THR A 7 -19.82 -7.81 -8.15
N VAL A 8 -20.34 -8.68 -9.01
CA VAL A 8 -21.69 -8.56 -9.58
C VAL A 8 -22.47 -9.74 -9.00
N GLU A 9 -23.59 -9.41 -8.36
CA GLU A 9 -24.53 -10.28 -7.65
C GLU A 9 -24.42 -11.80 -7.93
N GLY A 10 -24.09 -12.56 -6.88
CA GLY A 10 -24.52 -13.95 -6.73
C GLY A 10 -23.67 -15.03 -7.43
N GLU A 11 -22.84 -15.70 -6.62
CA GLU A 11 -22.48 -17.14 -6.62
C GLU A 11 -20.96 -17.35 -6.38
N PRO A 12 -20.55 -18.12 -5.35
CA PRO A 12 -19.14 -18.36 -5.05
C PRO A 12 -18.54 -19.41 -6.00
N LEU A 13 -17.52 -19.04 -6.77
CA LEU A 13 -16.71 -19.99 -7.54
C LEU A 13 -15.75 -20.76 -6.61
N PHE A 14 -15.84 -22.10 -6.67
CA PHE A 14 -15.03 -23.05 -5.92
C PHE A 14 -13.51 -22.83 -6.11
N VAL A 15 -12.77 -23.01 -5.02
CA VAL A 15 -11.38 -22.57 -4.85
C VAL A 15 -10.40 -23.74 -4.84
N TYR A 16 -9.39 -23.72 -5.74
CA TYR A 16 -8.11 -24.39 -5.51
C TYR A 16 -6.91 -23.53 -5.98
N THR A 17 -5.88 -23.51 -5.12
CA THR A 17 -4.45 -23.20 -5.37
C THR A 17 -3.96 -21.73 -5.26
N VAL A 18 -3.18 -21.47 -4.20
CA VAL A 18 -2.19 -20.39 -3.94
C VAL A 18 -2.43 -19.06 -4.69
N PHE A 19 -3.08 -18.11 -4.03
CA PHE A 19 -3.35 -16.77 -4.56
C PHE A 19 -2.10 -15.88 -4.49
N LYS A 20 -1.38 -15.75 -5.60
CA LYS A 20 -0.25 -14.80 -5.70
C LYS A 20 -0.71 -13.34 -5.78
N ARG A 21 -1.88 -13.10 -6.37
CA ARG A 21 -2.52 -11.78 -6.47
C ARG A 21 -4.04 -11.92 -6.48
N ILE A 22 -4.70 -10.98 -5.82
CA ILE A 22 -6.14 -10.75 -5.98
C ILE A 22 -6.35 -9.33 -6.47
N GLU A 23 -7.16 -9.19 -7.51
CA GLU A 23 -7.57 -7.91 -8.09
C GLU A 23 -9.04 -7.69 -7.75
N LEU A 24 -9.34 -6.61 -7.02
CA LEU A 24 -10.72 -6.20 -6.72
C LEU A 24 -11.05 -4.91 -7.46
N PHE A 25 -12.19 -4.93 -8.13
CA PHE A 25 -12.79 -3.78 -8.78
C PHE A 25 -14.05 -3.40 -7.99
N ILE A 26 -13.97 -2.33 -7.19
CA ILE A 26 -15.11 -1.85 -6.43
C ILE A 26 -15.74 -0.70 -7.23
N GLU A 27 -16.59 -1.05 -8.19
CA GLU A 27 -17.45 -0.11 -8.89
C GLU A 27 -18.79 -0.01 -8.15
N LYS A 28 -19.08 1.15 -7.53
CA LYS A 28 -20.46 1.41 -7.11
C LYS A 28 -20.84 2.87 -7.26
N TYR A 29 -21.61 3.13 -8.32
CA TYR A 29 -22.44 4.32 -8.42
C TYR A 29 -23.70 4.06 -7.59
N ILE A 30 -23.82 4.74 -6.45
CA ILE A 30 -25.06 4.84 -5.65
C ILE A 30 -25.40 3.58 -4.83
N GLY A 31 -25.29 3.71 -3.50
CA GLY A 31 -25.81 2.76 -2.50
C GLY A 31 -24.74 2.24 -1.57
N ARG A 32 -24.73 2.72 -0.31
CA ARG A 32 -23.84 2.25 0.77
C ARG A 32 -23.86 0.72 0.87
N THR A 33 -22.82 0.06 0.38
CA THR A 33 -22.47 -1.29 0.84
C THR A 33 -21.04 -1.23 1.34
N THR A 34 -20.93 -1.17 2.66
CA THR A 34 -19.78 -1.71 3.38
C THR A 34 -19.86 -3.23 3.26
N GLU A 35 -19.55 -3.78 2.09
CA GLU A 35 -19.27 -5.22 2.01
C GLU A 35 -17.93 -5.42 2.71
N VAL A 36 -18.03 -5.71 4.00
CA VAL A 36 -16.93 -6.10 4.88
C VAL A 36 -16.57 -7.52 4.44
N PHE A 37 -15.38 -7.72 3.91
CA PHE A 37 -14.93 -9.08 3.66
C PHE A 37 -14.73 -9.73 5.01
N SER A 38 -15.17 -10.99 5.17
CA SER A 38 -14.88 -11.72 6.41
C SER A 38 -13.38 -11.64 6.70
N PRO A 39 -12.95 -11.37 7.95
CA PRO A 39 -11.55 -11.41 8.36
C PRO A 39 -10.81 -12.67 7.91
N ASP A 40 -11.52 -13.79 7.82
CA ASP A 40 -10.98 -15.09 7.39
C ASP A 40 -10.92 -15.27 5.86
N SER A 41 -11.25 -14.23 5.10
CA SER A 41 -11.23 -14.26 3.64
C SER A 41 -9.82 -14.54 3.11
N LYS A 42 -9.74 -15.43 2.12
CA LYS A 42 -8.49 -15.71 1.39
C LYS A 42 -7.91 -14.47 0.70
N LEU A 43 -8.73 -13.41 0.53
CA LEU A 43 -8.28 -12.07 0.13
C LEU A 43 -7.07 -11.60 0.93
N PHE A 44 -7.17 -11.75 2.25
CA PHE A 44 -6.18 -11.25 3.18
C PHE A 44 -4.94 -12.14 3.29
N GLN A 45 -4.98 -13.34 2.70
CA GLN A 45 -3.87 -14.30 2.69
C GLN A 45 -3.03 -14.22 1.41
N ALA A 46 -3.41 -13.39 0.43
CA ALA A 46 -2.67 -13.26 -0.81
C ALA A 46 -1.34 -12.53 -0.60
N ASP A 47 -0.30 -12.94 -1.34
CA ASP A 47 1.03 -12.32 -1.31
C ASP A 47 1.00 -10.86 -1.80
N SER A 48 0.13 -10.59 -2.79
CA SER A 48 -0.08 -9.26 -3.33
C SER A 48 -1.56 -8.95 -3.51
N LEU A 49 -1.92 -7.69 -3.28
CA LEU A 49 -3.25 -7.16 -3.45
C LEU A 49 -3.21 -6.02 -4.47
N GLN A 50 -4.16 -6.00 -5.40
CA GLN A 50 -4.43 -4.81 -6.21
C GLN A 50 -5.90 -4.42 -6.07
N LEU A 51 -6.15 -3.15 -5.77
CA LEU A 51 -7.48 -2.59 -5.58
C LEU A 51 -7.69 -1.43 -6.55
N LEU A 52 -8.70 -1.53 -7.41
CA LEU A 52 -9.28 -0.38 -8.09
C LEU A 52 -10.41 0.17 -7.23
N GLN A 53 -10.25 1.41 -6.78
CA GLN A 53 -11.14 2.03 -5.83
C GLN A 53 -11.65 3.40 -6.32
N HIS A 54 -12.96 3.48 -6.50
CA HIS A 54 -13.67 4.71 -6.84
C HIS A 54 -14.09 5.55 -5.61
N HIS A 55 -13.87 5.03 -4.40
CA HIS A 55 -14.35 5.64 -3.16
C HIS A 55 -13.22 6.18 -2.27
N GLN A 56 -13.54 7.15 -1.42
CA GLN A 56 -12.59 7.78 -0.51
C GLN A 56 -12.16 6.91 0.68
N LYS A 57 -12.74 5.71 0.88
CA LYS A 57 -12.48 4.87 2.06
C LYS A 57 -11.75 3.60 1.67
N LEU A 58 -10.57 3.36 2.23
CA LEU A 58 -9.91 2.05 2.13
C LEU A 58 -10.79 0.96 2.76
N PRO A 59 -10.72 -0.30 2.30
CA PRO A 59 -11.40 -1.40 2.98
C PRO A 59 -10.98 -1.44 4.46
N ALA A 60 -11.96 -1.41 5.37
CA ALA A 60 -11.73 -1.40 6.83
C ALA A 60 -10.94 -2.63 7.33
N ASP A 61 -10.83 -3.63 6.46
CA ASP A 61 -10.34 -4.97 6.72
C ASP A 61 -8.88 -5.17 6.28
N LEU A 62 -8.19 -4.13 5.76
CA LEU A 62 -6.76 -4.22 5.42
C LEU A 62 -5.87 -4.61 6.61
N ARG A 63 -6.35 -4.45 7.84
CA ARG A 63 -5.71 -4.99 9.06
C ARG A 63 -5.49 -6.50 9.02
N HIS A 64 -6.35 -7.22 8.32
CA HIS A 64 -6.25 -8.67 8.18
C HIS A 64 -5.25 -9.07 7.09
N PHE A 65 -4.90 -8.17 6.17
CA PHE A 65 -3.99 -8.46 5.07
C PHE A 65 -2.59 -8.85 5.57
N GLN A 66 -2.18 -10.07 5.23
CA GLN A 66 -0.90 -10.69 5.59
C GLN A 66 0.10 -10.68 4.43
N GLY A 67 -0.27 -10.15 3.27
CA GLY A 67 0.60 -10.08 2.11
C GLY A 67 1.69 -9.02 2.22
N ARG A 68 2.55 -9.01 1.21
CA ARG A 68 3.79 -8.21 1.19
C ARG A 68 3.71 -7.04 0.23
N GLN A 69 2.82 -7.06 -0.76
CA GLN A 69 2.73 -5.98 -1.76
C GLN A 69 1.29 -5.53 -2.00
N ALA A 70 1.00 -4.24 -1.82
CA ALA A 70 -0.33 -3.67 -2.03
C ALA A 70 -0.32 -2.54 -3.07
N PHE A 71 -1.22 -2.61 -4.04
CA PHE A 71 -1.35 -1.63 -5.12
C PHE A 71 -2.76 -1.06 -5.15
N PHE A 72 -2.89 0.25 -5.12
CA PHE A 72 -4.17 0.95 -5.14
C PHE A 72 -4.24 1.85 -6.36
N ILE A 73 -5.38 1.82 -7.04
CA ILE A 73 -5.72 2.78 -8.08
C ILE A 73 -6.95 3.51 -7.58
N CYS A 74 -6.80 4.79 -7.26
CA CYS A 74 -7.80 5.59 -6.57
C CYS A 74 -8.31 6.74 -7.46
N HIS A 75 -9.59 7.07 -7.36
CA HIS A 75 -10.11 8.31 -7.97
C HIS A 75 -9.72 9.55 -7.17
N GLU A 76 -9.74 9.43 -5.84
CA GLU A 76 -9.44 10.52 -4.92
C GLU A 76 -8.53 10.05 -3.80
N PHE A 77 -7.74 10.99 -3.27
CA PHE A 77 -6.94 10.78 -2.07
C PHE A 77 -7.44 11.66 -0.94
N ASN A 78 -7.90 11.00 0.12
CA ASN A 78 -8.25 11.63 1.38
C ASN A 78 -7.08 11.45 2.35
N SER A 79 -6.46 12.56 2.76
CA SER A 79 -5.26 12.53 3.61
C SER A 79 -5.48 11.82 4.94
N ALA A 80 -6.67 11.97 5.55
CA ALA A 80 -7.00 11.29 6.80
C ALA A 80 -7.06 9.76 6.61
N VAL A 81 -7.58 9.28 5.48
CA VAL A 81 -7.68 7.84 5.21
C VAL A 81 -6.32 7.20 4.99
N TRP A 82 -5.42 7.88 4.27
CA TRP A 82 -4.03 7.42 4.12
C TRP A 82 -3.23 7.59 5.41
N GLY A 83 -3.47 8.66 6.16
CA GLY A 83 -2.88 8.88 7.48
C GLY A 83 -3.23 7.78 8.46
N ASP A 84 -4.51 7.37 8.49
CA ASP A 84 -4.96 6.24 9.31
C ASP A 84 -4.31 4.91 8.89
N LEU A 85 -4.13 4.67 7.58
CA LEU A 85 -3.42 3.48 7.10
C LEU A 85 -1.96 3.46 7.56
N VAL A 86 -1.24 4.58 7.40
CA VAL A 86 0.14 4.71 7.84
C VAL A 86 0.24 4.59 9.36
N ARG A 87 -0.71 5.16 10.11
CA ARG A 87 -0.80 5.03 11.57
C ARG A 87 -0.96 3.58 12.00
N GLN A 88 -1.86 2.83 11.36
CA GLN A 88 -2.05 1.39 11.66
C GLN A 88 -0.81 0.56 11.32
N TRP A 89 -0.07 0.91 10.26
CA TRP A 89 1.22 0.26 9.98
C TRP A 89 2.26 0.64 11.04
N LYS A 90 2.35 1.91 11.43
CA LYS A 90 3.28 2.40 12.47
C LYS A 90 3.02 1.76 13.83
N SER A 91 1.76 1.56 14.22
CA SER A 91 1.42 0.86 15.47
C SER A 91 1.57 -0.66 15.37
N GLY A 92 1.79 -1.21 14.17
CA GLY A 92 1.84 -2.65 13.93
C GLY A 92 0.48 -3.35 13.92
N GLU A 93 -0.63 -2.61 13.90
CA GLU A 93 -2.00 -3.13 13.86
C GLU A 93 -2.39 -3.68 12.49
N ALA A 94 -1.76 -3.22 11.41
CA ALA A 94 -2.06 -3.63 10.04
C ALA A 94 -0.80 -3.79 9.20
N LEU A 95 -0.91 -4.56 8.11
CA LEU A 95 0.12 -4.63 7.06
C LEU A 95 1.51 -5.03 7.59
N GLN A 96 1.56 -5.96 8.55
CA GLN A 96 2.79 -6.30 9.28
C GLN A 96 3.91 -6.82 8.36
N ASN A 97 3.54 -7.58 7.32
CA ASN A 97 4.44 -8.21 6.35
C ASN A 97 4.72 -7.34 5.12
N LEU A 98 4.20 -6.11 5.08
CA LEU A 98 4.34 -5.24 3.92
C LEU A 98 5.81 -4.96 3.60
N GLU A 99 6.17 -5.17 2.34
CA GLU A 99 7.45 -4.78 1.73
C GLU A 99 7.25 -3.53 0.84
N TYR A 100 6.10 -3.43 0.16
CA TYR A 100 5.83 -2.36 -0.79
C TYR A 100 4.35 -1.99 -0.88
N LEU A 101 4.05 -0.70 -0.85
CA LEU A 101 2.74 -0.14 -1.16
C LEU A 101 2.87 0.96 -2.21
N GLU A 102 1.99 0.95 -3.20
CA GLU A 102 1.83 2.06 -4.14
C GLU A 102 0.36 2.36 -4.35
N ALA A 103 0.00 3.64 -4.28
CA ALA A 103 -1.32 4.14 -4.57
C ALA A 103 -1.21 5.20 -5.66
N THR A 104 -1.96 5.05 -6.75
CA THR A 104 -1.97 5.98 -7.88
C THR A 104 -3.35 6.63 -8.01
N LYS A 105 -3.38 7.95 -8.14
CA LYS A 105 -4.58 8.73 -8.43
C LYS A 105 -4.87 8.72 -9.94
N LEU A 106 -6.09 8.38 -10.35
CA LEU A 106 -6.49 8.32 -11.76
C LEU A 106 -6.70 9.69 -12.40
N HIS A 107 -7.18 10.67 -11.62
CA HIS A 107 -7.54 12.00 -12.10
C HIS A 107 -6.89 13.09 -11.24
N HIS A 108 -6.41 14.17 -11.87
CA HIS A 108 -5.74 15.30 -11.21
C HIS A 108 -4.50 14.91 -10.38
N PHE A 109 -3.32 14.99 -10.99
CA PHE A 109 -2.02 14.57 -10.42
C PHE A 109 -1.49 15.39 -9.23
N LEU A 110 -2.30 16.29 -8.67
CA LEU A 110 -1.89 17.09 -7.52
C LEU A 110 -2.32 16.39 -6.24
N ILE A 111 -1.32 16.10 -5.42
CA ILE A 111 -1.42 15.72 -4.01
C ILE A 111 -0.60 16.75 -3.26
N ASP A 112 -1.13 17.27 -2.17
CA ASP A 112 -0.37 18.11 -1.26
C ASP A 112 0.62 17.22 -0.48
N GLU A 113 1.87 17.19 -0.95
CA GLU A 113 2.93 16.35 -0.37
C GLU A 113 3.18 16.70 1.10
N GLU A 114 3.28 17.99 1.43
CA GLU A 114 3.57 18.43 2.80
C GLU A 114 2.42 18.09 3.75
N MET A 115 1.18 18.30 3.33
CA MET A 115 0.01 17.89 4.12
C MET A 115 0.02 16.38 4.39
N MET A 116 0.27 15.57 3.38
CA MET A 116 0.27 14.11 3.55
C MET A 116 1.43 13.63 4.43
N LEU A 117 2.64 14.19 4.26
CA LEU A 117 3.79 13.84 5.09
C LEU A 117 3.61 14.28 6.54
N TYR A 118 2.91 15.39 6.77
CA TYR A 118 2.47 15.81 8.10
C TYR A 118 1.49 14.81 8.72
N GLU A 119 0.45 14.38 7.99
CA GLU A 119 -0.52 13.37 8.46
C GLU A 119 0.13 12.02 8.75
N PHE A 120 1.21 11.68 8.05
CA PHE A 120 1.97 10.44 8.27
C PHE A 120 2.91 10.51 9.48
N ASP A 121 3.10 11.71 10.04
CA ASP A 121 4.16 11.98 11.02
C ASP A 121 5.50 11.43 10.50
N ALA A 122 5.85 11.87 9.29
CA ALA A 122 7.04 11.45 8.58
C ALA A 122 8.27 12.23 9.07
N LYS A 123 9.34 11.49 9.39
CA LYS A 123 10.67 12.03 9.66
C LYS A 123 11.34 12.41 8.34
N ARG A 124 12.29 13.34 8.42
CA ARG A 124 13.09 13.80 7.28
C ARG A 124 14.56 13.44 7.45
N ILE A 125 15.16 12.95 6.38
CA ILE A 125 16.61 12.87 6.19
C ILE A 125 17.10 14.26 5.80
N ASP A 126 18.29 14.63 6.29
CA ASP A 126 18.96 15.88 5.92
C ASP A 126 18.93 16.07 4.38
N PRO A 127 18.49 17.24 3.87
CA PRO A 127 18.37 17.49 2.44
C PRO A 127 19.73 17.45 1.70
N THR A 128 20.84 17.60 2.41
CA THR A 128 22.20 17.53 1.83
C THR A 128 22.72 16.10 1.67
N ARG A 129 22.09 15.13 2.34
CA ARG A 129 22.49 13.73 2.33
C ARG A 129 21.70 12.93 1.31
N ARG A 130 22.30 11.88 0.75
CA ARG A 130 21.65 11.04 -0.24
C ARG A 130 20.91 9.88 0.44
N PRO A 131 19.58 9.78 0.28
CA PRO A 131 18.83 8.67 0.84
C PRO A 131 19.06 7.36 0.06
N PRO A 132 18.93 6.19 0.70
CA PRO A 132 18.98 4.92 0.01
C PRO A 132 17.76 4.76 -0.92
N THR A 133 17.88 3.87 -1.91
CA THR A 133 16.80 3.58 -2.88
C THR A 133 16.18 2.22 -2.60
N HIS A 134 14.89 2.19 -2.28
CA HIS A 134 14.13 0.97 -2.08
C HIS A 134 13.55 0.46 -3.41
N THR A 135 13.72 -0.84 -3.68
CA THR A 135 13.03 -1.55 -4.75
C THR A 135 13.03 -3.04 -4.41
N VAL A 136 11.97 -3.76 -4.78
CA VAL A 136 11.83 -5.20 -4.54
C VAL A 136 11.26 -5.89 -5.78
N PRO A 137 11.54 -7.19 -5.99
CA PRO A 137 10.88 -7.96 -7.04
C PRO A 137 9.36 -7.92 -6.88
N ARG A 138 8.61 -7.71 -7.96
CA ARG A 138 7.16 -7.84 -7.92
C ARG A 138 6.78 -9.30 -7.71
N LEU A 139 5.86 -9.56 -6.78
CA LEU A 139 5.36 -10.92 -6.52
C LEU A 139 4.44 -11.42 -7.64
N PHE A 140 3.96 -10.49 -8.46
CA PHE A 140 3.18 -10.76 -9.65
C PHE A 140 3.56 -9.76 -10.74
N ILE A 141 3.79 -10.27 -11.95
CA ILE A 141 4.22 -9.49 -13.12
C ILE A 141 3.25 -9.83 -14.26
N ASN A 142 2.47 -8.85 -14.72
CA ASN A 142 1.78 -8.93 -16.01
C ASN A 142 2.76 -8.72 -17.17
N GLU A 143 2.40 -9.12 -18.39
CA GLU A 143 3.25 -8.98 -19.60
C GLU A 143 3.79 -7.56 -19.86
N LYS A 144 3.13 -6.54 -19.30
CA LYS A 144 3.47 -5.12 -19.45
C LYS A 144 4.24 -4.53 -18.25
N GLU A 145 4.44 -5.30 -17.19
CA GLU A 145 5.04 -4.81 -15.94
C GLU A 145 6.54 -5.12 -15.86
N THR A 146 7.29 -4.23 -15.22
CA THR A 146 8.70 -4.46 -14.92
C THR A 146 8.86 -5.48 -13.80
N PRO A 147 9.96 -6.27 -13.78
CA PRO A 147 10.15 -7.31 -12.78
C PRO A 147 10.30 -6.79 -11.35
N ASN A 148 10.68 -5.52 -11.18
CA ASN A 148 10.80 -4.86 -9.87
C ASN A 148 9.72 -3.77 -9.70
N THR A 149 9.45 -3.43 -8.44
CA THR A 149 8.63 -2.29 -8.06
C THR A 149 9.29 -0.98 -8.46
N ARG A 150 8.50 0.10 -8.60
CA ARG A 150 9.06 1.42 -8.92
C ARG A 150 9.99 1.86 -7.79
N PRO A 151 11.22 2.32 -8.11
CA PRO A 151 12.19 2.66 -7.08
C PRO A 151 11.74 3.87 -6.25
N ILE A 152 11.96 3.78 -4.94
CA ILE A 152 11.66 4.83 -3.97
C ILE A 152 12.98 5.35 -3.42
N THR A 153 13.38 6.53 -3.88
CA THR A 153 14.46 7.33 -3.31
C THR A 153 13.77 8.52 -2.63
N SER A 154 13.78 8.58 -1.30
CA SER A 154 13.02 9.61 -0.56
C SER A 154 13.77 10.08 0.68
N HIS A 155 13.70 11.39 0.93
CA HIS A 155 14.13 11.99 2.18
C HIS A 155 13.08 11.85 3.29
N ALA A 156 11.86 11.43 2.98
CA ALA A 156 10.82 11.21 3.98
C ALA A 156 10.70 9.72 4.33
N TYR A 157 10.55 9.43 5.62
CA TYR A 157 10.37 8.07 6.12
C TYR A 157 9.54 8.04 7.39
N VAL A 158 8.94 6.89 7.69
CA VAL A 158 8.22 6.61 8.93
C VAL A 158 8.84 5.40 9.64
N VAL A 159 8.64 5.33 10.95
CA VAL A 159 9.19 4.27 11.80
C VAL A 159 8.04 3.55 12.48
N ARG A 160 8.06 2.22 12.43
CA ARG A 160 7.12 1.34 13.11
C ARG A 160 7.51 1.14 14.56
N GLU A 161 6.56 1.35 15.46
CA GLU A 161 6.76 1.39 16.91
C GLU A 161 7.07 0.01 17.50
N THR A 162 6.49 -1.04 16.93
CA THR A 162 6.56 -2.41 17.49
C THR A 162 7.92 -3.08 17.28
N ASP A 163 8.64 -2.76 16.22
CA ASP A 163 9.91 -3.41 15.86
C ASP A 163 10.97 -2.46 15.27
N ASN A 164 10.73 -1.15 15.36
CA ASN A 164 11.61 -0.09 14.87
C ASN A 164 11.89 -0.15 13.36
N ARG A 165 11.09 -0.87 12.57
CA ARG A 165 11.28 -0.96 11.11
C ARG A 165 10.96 0.36 10.42
N VAL A 166 11.71 0.65 9.37
CA VAL A 166 11.55 1.88 8.59
C VAL A 166 10.77 1.63 7.30
N ALA A 167 9.91 2.58 6.92
CA ALA A 167 9.43 2.69 5.56
C ALA A 167 9.78 4.05 4.95
N SER A 168 10.44 4.05 3.79
CA SER A 168 10.59 5.26 2.98
C SER A 168 9.26 5.62 2.35
N VAL A 169 8.85 6.88 2.45
CA VAL A 169 7.59 7.37 1.90
C VAL A 169 7.88 8.38 0.81
N ARG A 170 7.29 8.21 -0.38
CA ARG A 170 7.43 9.15 -1.49
C ARG A 170 6.06 9.52 -2.03
N ILE A 171 5.83 10.81 -2.19
CA ILE A 171 4.63 11.38 -2.77
C ILE A 171 5.05 12.18 -3.98
N TRP A 172 4.59 11.80 -5.17
CA TRP A 172 5.00 12.46 -6.41
C TRP A 172 3.97 12.26 -7.51
N GLN A 173 3.56 13.34 -8.19
CA GLN A 173 2.69 13.31 -9.38
C GLN A 173 1.44 12.42 -9.23
N GLY A 174 0.72 12.53 -8.12
CA GLY A 174 -0.47 11.71 -7.93
C GLY A 174 -0.20 10.28 -7.47
N ILE A 175 1.03 9.96 -7.04
CA ILE A 175 1.42 8.65 -6.52
C ILE A 175 1.88 8.78 -5.07
N ILE A 176 1.35 7.95 -4.19
CA ILE A 176 1.88 7.72 -2.84
C ILE A 176 2.54 6.35 -2.87
N SER A 177 3.77 6.25 -2.40
CA SER A 177 4.50 4.99 -2.35
C SER A 177 5.22 4.85 -1.02
N MET A 178 5.21 3.63 -0.49
CA MET A 178 5.85 3.28 0.77
C MET A 178 6.66 2.00 0.58
N GLY A 179 7.97 2.08 0.80
CA GLY A 179 8.90 0.96 0.70
C GLY A 179 9.44 0.59 2.08
N VAL A 180 9.10 -0.60 2.57
CA VAL A 180 9.47 -1.06 3.91
C VAL A 180 10.83 -1.74 3.86
N TRP A 181 11.73 -1.29 4.72
CA TRP A 181 13.07 -1.85 4.86
C TRP A 181 13.09 -2.91 5.95
N ASP A 182 13.80 -4.01 5.70
CA ASP A 182 14.19 -4.95 6.76
C ASP A 182 15.42 -4.41 7.52
N LYS A 183 15.22 -3.24 8.14
CA LYS A 183 16.21 -2.44 8.86
C LYS A 183 15.51 -1.71 10.00
N THR A 184 16.16 -1.64 11.15
CA THR A 184 15.77 -0.68 12.18
C THR A 184 16.07 0.75 11.74
N GLU A 185 15.53 1.76 12.41
CA GLU A 185 15.83 3.17 12.12
C GLU A 185 17.33 3.46 12.10
N GLU A 186 18.07 2.99 13.10
CA GLU A 186 19.51 3.18 13.21
C GLU A 186 20.27 2.54 12.03
N GLN A 187 19.86 1.34 11.62
CA GLN A 187 20.48 0.64 10.51
C GLN A 187 20.15 1.31 9.18
N PHE A 188 18.92 1.79 9.00
CA PHE A 188 18.50 2.55 7.84
C PHE A 188 19.28 3.87 7.71
N LEU A 189 19.46 4.60 8.80
CA LEU A 189 20.19 5.88 8.80
C LEU A 189 21.69 5.73 8.50
N ARG A 190 22.27 4.54 8.71
CA ARG A 190 23.64 4.22 8.28
C ARG A 190 23.77 3.99 6.77
N MET A 191 22.65 3.77 6.07
CA MET A 191 22.63 3.62 4.61
C MET A 191 22.52 4.96 3.88
N VAL A 192 22.25 6.04 4.61
CA VAL A 192 22.23 7.40 4.06
C VAL A 192 23.67 7.87 3.86
N GLU A 193 23.99 8.38 2.67
CA GLU A 193 25.33 8.87 2.30
C GLU A 193 25.45 10.38 2.56
#